data_AF-A0A2R6EK64-F1
#
_entry.id   AF-A0A2R6EK64-F1
#
_cell.length_a   1.000
_cell.length_b   1.000
_cell.length_c   1.000
_cell.angle_alpha   90.00
_cell.angle_beta   90.00
_cell.angle_gamma   90.00
#
_symmetry.space_group_name_H-M   'P 1'
#
loop_
_entity.id
_entity.type
_entity.pdbx_description
1 polymer ?
#
loop_
_entity_poly.entity_id
_entity_poly.type
_entity_poly.pdbx_seq_one_letter_code
_entity_poly.pdbx_strand_id
1 'polypeptide(L)'
;MNRSEAPVEPFLSVPGPLSYMSTFLLEEIKEDKTLQQLKNTTHLPGIQKYAICMPDGHQGYGFPVGGVAGIDAEHGCISPGAVGYDINCLPGDTAVRLPFGRRIPIEDLKERFEDERAMVAGDTLTDSKIQLFTESGEKPVYELTTETGERIEATGDHPFRTPEGMVELDELAPGDTVHVQPFEGLEHEEPADVTLLTEEDFADQNYQIRRVLRERDVLPLSTADETFNRLLTVIGFFTGDGSFGGEGQTWFYGEPRDLEGIRDDIREIGFKPSKIYSRDRGHEIDGKTFEATEYSFKTTSKAFRLLLGKLGAPIGEKLTAGFETPWYFEHLTDWQKALYYGAYFGAEMSAPAAQHDKNLYCPKVSQNRSVETADAGRRFLEGMATFLEGIGIETNTIECFETDANRNHDVLRLRLGIKNDTENLLRFFSTVGYRYNEAKQRKAIKAIQYLKTKEREIQRREEIASEARALADGGTEFPGFEEFCEHCSVGEDMTVAAEIETVEPAGTK
;
A
#
# COMPACT_ATOMS: atom_id res chain seq x y z
N MET A 1 -9.91 31.40 -40.29
CA MET A 1 -8.57 31.19 -39.71
C MET A 1 -7.59 32.06 -40.47
N ASN A 2 -6.81 32.87 -39.76
CA ASN A 2 -5.73 33.65 -40.37
C ASN A 2 -4.49 32.74 -40.41
N ARG A 3 -3.81 32.68 -41.57
CA ARG A 3 -2.50 32.04 -41.68
C ARG A 3 -1.46 33.09 -41.33
N SER A 4 -0.64 32.81 -40.32
CA SER A 4 0.55 33.60 -40.01
C SER A 4 1.79 32.70 -40.16
N GLU A 5 2.83 33.24 -40.81
CA GLU A 5 4.08 32.53 -41.08
C GLU A 5 5.21 33.41 -40.53
N ALA A 6 5.98 32.86 -39.60
CA ALA A 6 7.14 33.56 -39.06
C ALA A 6 8.27 33.63 -40.11
N PRO A 7 9.08 34.71 -40.13
CA PRO A 7 10.19 34.83 -41.07
C PRO A 7 11.23 33.71 -40.86
N VAL A 8 11.85 33.27 -41.96
CA VAL A 8 12.88 32.22 -41.95
C VAL A 8 14.17 32.77 -41.32
N GLU A 9 14.63 32.14 -40.24
CA GLU A 9 15.91 32.41 -39.60
C GLU A 9 16.96 31.35 -39.98
N PRO A 10 18.26 31.72 -40.04
CA PRO A 10 19.32 30.87 -40.61
C PRO A 10 19.63 29.56 -39.85
N PHE A 11 19.01 29.32 -38.70
CA PHE A 11 19.26 28.13 -37.86
C PHE A 11 18.12 27.11 -37.87
N LEU A 12 17.02 27.37 -38.60
CA LEU A 12 15.84 26.49 -38.63
C LEU A 12 16.03 25.34 -39.64
N SER A 13 15.65 24.11 -39.28
CA SER A 13 15.71 22.94 -40.18
C SER A 13 14.59 22.95 -41.24
N VAL A 14 13.55 23.77 -41.04
CA VAL A 14 12.41 24.02 -41.95
C VAL A 14 12.05 25.52 -41.93
N PRO A 15 11.25 26.04 -42.90
CA PRO A 15 10.68 27.39 -42.82
C PRO A 15 10.00 27.68 -41.47
N GLY A 16 9.86 28.96 -41.12
CA GLY A 16 9.36 29.39 -39.81
C GLY A 16 8.02 28.75 -39.41
N PRO A 17 7.74 28.68 -38.09
CA PRO A 17 6.53 28.05 -37.57
C PRO A 17 5.23 28.60 -38.18
N LEU A 18 4.24 27.72 -38.34
CA LEU A 18 2.94 28.03 -38.92
C LEU A 18 1.84 27.90 -37.87
N SER A 19 1.03 28.93 -37.67
CA SER A 19 -0.10 28.88 -36.72
C SER A 19 -1.43 29.04 -37.46
N TYR A 20 -2.40 28.17 -37.14
CA TYR A 20 -3.77 28.21 -37.69
C TYR A 20 -4.77 28.61 -36.61
N MET A 21 -4.84 29.91 -36.29
CA MET A 21 -5.61 30.36 -35.12
C MET A 21 -6.39 31.64 -35.45
N SER A 22 -7.35 32.01 -34.58
CA SER A 22 -8.01 33.32 -34.64
C SER A 22 -7.04 34.41 -34.18
N THR A 23 -7.28 35.68 -34.55
CA THR A 23 -6.42 36.79 -34.07
C THR A 23 -6.42 36.89 -32.55
N PHE A 24 -7.55 36.58 -31.90
CA PHE A 24 -7.66 36.56 -30.45
C PHE A 24 -6.71 35.52 -29.82
N LEU A 25 -6.79 34.26 -30.27
CA LEU A 25 -5.93 33.18 -29.78
C LEU A 25 -4.44 33.44 -30.08
N LEU A 26 -4.15 34.11 -31.20
CA LEU A 26 -2.77 34.46 -31.55
C LEU A 26 -2.16 35.51 -30.61
N GLU A 27 -2.95 36.45 -30.09
CA GLU A 27 -2.45 37.39 -29.07
C GLU A 27 -2.25 36.69 -27.73
N GLU A 28 -3.13 35.76 -27.36
CA GLU A 28 -3.05 34.98 -26.12
C GLU A 28 -1.75 34.15 -26.04
N ILE A 29 -1.43 33.37 -27.08
CA ILE A 29 -0.21 32.54 -27.09
C ILE A 29 1.10 33.32 -27.27
N LYS A 30 1.05 34.64 -27.46
CA LYS A 30 2.25 35.50 -27.41
C LYS A 30 2.63 35.86 -25.99
N GLU A 31 1.70 35.71 -25.04
CA GLU A 31 1.93 36.02 -23.64
C GLU A 31 2.74 34.91 -22.92
N ASP A 32 2.89 33.75 -23.55
CA ASP A 32 3.63 32.60 -23.01
C ASP A 32 4.76 32.10 -23.96
N LYS A 33 5.35 30.93 -23.66
CA LYS A 33 6.44 30.34 -24.46
C LYS A 33 5.97 29.50 -25.66
N THR A 34 4.68 29.42 -25.96
CA THR A 34 4.11 28.57 -27.03
C THR A 34 4.82 28.77 -28.36
N LEU A 35 4.96 30.03 -28.80
CA LEU A 35 5.61 30.35 -30.08
C LEU A 35 7.10 30.01 -30.09
N GLN A 36 7.78 30.18 -28.95
CA GLN A 36 9.19 29.81 -28.82
C GLN A 36 9.37 28.29 -28.84
N GLN A 37 8.49 27.53 -28.20
CA GLN A 37 8.50 26.06 -28.24
C GLN A 37 8.24 25.54 -29.65
N LEU A 38 7.25 26.10 -30.33
CA LEU A 38 6.96 25.78 -31.73
C LEU A 38 8.16 26.09 -32.65
N LYS A 39 8.85 27.21 -32.40
CA LYS A 39 10.09 27.54 -33.09
C LYS A 39 11.20 26.52 -32.78
N ASN A 40 11.35 26.11 -31.53
CA ASN A 40 12.33 25.07 -31.15
C ASN A 40 12.03 23.74 -31.87
N THR A 41 10.76 23.34 -31.99
CA THR A 41 10.33 22.16 -32.74
C THR A 41 10.85 22.15 -34.18
N THR A 42 10.93 23.31 -34.85
CA THR A 42 11.45 23.40 -36.23
C THR A 42 12.93 22.99 -36.38
N HIS A 43 13.67 22.82 -35.28
CA HIS A 43 15.06 22.37 -35.29
C HIS A 43 15.21 20.85 -35.21
N LEU A 44 14.13 20.10 -34.99
CA LEU A 44 14.20 18.66 -34.79
C LEU A 44 14.73 17.91 -36.03
N PRO A 45 15.64 16.94 -35.85
CA PRO A 45 16.15 16.13 -36.95
C PRO A 45 15.04 15.41 -37.73
N GLY A 46 15.07 15.55 -39.05
CA GLY A 46 14.12 14.89 -39.95
C GLY A 46 12.72 15.50 -39.98
N ILE A 47 12.48 16.65 -39.34
CA ILE A 47 11.20 17.36 -39.45
C ILE A 47 10.89 17.72 -40.90
N GLN A 48 9.64 17.48 -41.30
CA GLN A 48 9.16 17.64 -42.66
C GLN A 48 8.31 18.89 -42.78
N LYS A 49 8.77 19.82 -43.63
CA LYS A 49 8.07 21.03 -44.09
C LYS A 49 7.81 22.10 -43.03
N TYR A 50 7.08 21.81 -41.95
CA TYR A 50 6.65 22.80 -40.96
C TYR A 50 6.42 22.18 -39.57
N ALA A 51 6.65 22.97 -38.51
CA ALA A 51 6.01 22.79 -37.22
C ALA A 51 4.73 23.65 -37.18
N ILE A 52 3.61 23.04 -36.81
CA ILE A 52 2.28 23.66 -36.87
C ILE A 52 1.72 23.79 -35.47
N CYS A 53 1.15 24.94 -35.12
CA CYS A 53 0.34 25.10 -33.91
C CYS A 53 -1.14 25.16 -34.27
N MET A 54 -1.90 24.25 -33.67
CA MET A 54 -3.35 24.10 -33.81
C MET A 54 -4.08 25.04 -32.84
N PRO A 55 -5.40 25.29 -33.01
CA PRO A 55 -6.17 26.25 -32.18
C PRO A 55 -6.15 26.05 -30.67
N ASP A 56 -5.81 24.85 -30.18
CA ASP A 56 -5.62 24.47 -28.79
C ASP A 56 -4.18 24.71 -28.26
N GLY A 57 -3.36 25.37 -29.08
CA GLY A 57 -1.99 25.76 -28.80
C GLY A 57 -1.80 26.47 -27.45
N HIS A 58 -1.01 25.90 -26.56
CA HIS A 58 -0.54 26.58 -25.34
C HIS A 58 0.81 26.02 -24.89
N GLN A 59 1.46 26.72 -23.96
CA GLN A 59 2.79 26.37 -23.49
C GLN A 59 2.80 24.97 -22.88
N GLY A 60 3.64 24.08 -23.43
CA GLY A 60 3.97 22.77 -22.87
C GLY A 60 5.34 22.78 -22.19
N TYR A 61 6.06 21.66 -22.25
CA TYR A 61 7.43 21.55 -21.71
C TYR A 61 8.51 21.51 -22.79
N GLY A 62 8.20 20.93 -23.97
CA GLY A 62 9.12 20.79 -25.09
C GLY A 62 8.48 21.24 -26.39
N PHE A 63 7.57 20.42 -26.92
CA PHE A 63 6.54 20.90 -27.84
C PHE A 63 5.51 21.74 -27.10
N PRO A 64 4.89 22.73 -27.77
CA PRO A 64 3.64 23.27 -27.28
C PRO A 64 2.56 22.20 -27.35
N VAL A 65 1.64 22.19 -26.39
CA VAL A 65 0.39 21.41 -26.52
C VAL A 65 -0.37 21.96 -27.73
N GLY A 66 -1.00 21.09 -28.52
CA GLY A 66 -1.56 21.47 -29.83
C GLY A 66 -0.51 21.65 -30.95
N GLY A 67 0.78 21.38 -30.67
CA GLY A 67 1.86 21.36 -31.66
C GLY A 67 1.89 20.09 -32.51
N VAL A 68 2.00 20.23 -33.82
CA VAL A 68 2.03 19.12 -34.80
C VAL A 68 3.27 19.24 -35.68
N ALA A 69 4.02 18.15 -35.82
CA ALA A 69 5.13 18.05 -36.76
C ALA A 69 5.13 16.67 -37.42
N GLY A 70 5.42 16.62 -38.72
CA GLY A 70 5.80 15.37 -39.38
C GLY A 70 7.30 15.16 -39.25
N ILE A 71 7.75 13.99 -38.81
CA ILE A 71 9.17 13.64 -38.70
C ILE A 71 9.42 12.40 -39.56
N ASP A 72 10.53 12.39 -40.31
CA ASP A 72 10.94 11.26 -41.14
C ASP A 72 11.13 10.01 -40.27
N ALA A 73 10.48 8.91 -40.65
CA ALA A 73 10.45 7.69 -39.84
C ALA A 73 11.77 6.89 -39.87
N GLU A 74 12.62 7.09 -40.89
CA GLU A 74 13.87 6.33 -41.05
C GLU A 74 15.09 7.12 -40.59
N HIS A 75 15.10 8.44 -40.83
CA HIS A 75 16.26 9.32 -40.62
C HIS A 75 15.97 10.48 -39.66
N GLY A 76 14.76 10.56 -39.10
CA GLY A 76 14.38 11.58 -38.13
C GLY A 76 14.60 11.15 -36.68
N CYS A 77 13.92 11.84 -35.76
CA CYS A 77 13.99 11.56 -34.33
C CYS A 77 12.63 11.19 -33.73
N ILE A 78 12.66 10.42 -32.64
CA ILE A 78 11.52 10.30 -31.72
C ILE A 78 11.74 11.35 -30.62
N SER A 79 10.77 12.25 -30.43
CA SER A 79 10.82 13.26 -29.37
C SER A 79 9.76 12.96 -28.30
N PRO A 80 10.16 12.49 -27.11
CA PRO A 80 9.24 12.33 -25.97
C PRO A 80 8.57 13.65 -25.57
N GLY A 81 9.28 14.77 -25.77
CA GLY A 81 8.77 16.12 -25.49
C GLY A 81 7.58 16.55 -26.36
N ALA A 82 7.16 15.74 -27.34
CA ALA A 82 5.94 15.93 -28.15
C ALA A 82 4.65 15.44 -27.48
N VAL A 83 4.75 14.67 -26.39
CA VAL A 83 3.59 14.06 -25.71
C VAL A 83 3.07 14.92 -24.55
N GLY A 84 3.91 15.83 -24.02
CA GLY A 84 3.64 16.50 -22.75
C GLY A 84 3.78 15.53 -21.57
N TYR A 85 4.31 16.01 -20.44
CA TYR A 85 4.34 15.25 -19.20
C TYR A 85 3.99 16.21 -18.07
N ASP A 86 2.96 15.91 -17.30
CA ASP A 86 2.72 16.57 -16.02
C ASP A 86 3.71 15.96 -15.02
N ILE A 87 4.81 16.67 -14.77
CA ILE A 87 5.87 16.18 -13.88
C ILE A 87 5.53 16.61 -12.44
N ASN A 88 4.55 15.92 -11.90
CA ASN A 88 4.10 16.05 -10.53
C ASN A 88 5.02 15.23 -9.63
N CYS A 89 5.68 15.87 -8.67
CA CYS A 89 6.75 15.22 -7.90
C CYS A 89 6.42 15.14 -6.41
N LEU A 90 6.96 14.09 -5.80
CA LEU A 90 7.09 13.93 -4.37
C LEU A 90 8.59 13.95 -4.04
N PRO A 91 8.99 14.36 -2.81
CA PRO A 91 10.37 14.24 -2.36
C PRO A 91 10.90 12.81 -2.44
N GLY A 92 12.21 12.66 -2.65
CA GLY A 92 12.87 11.35 -2.84
C GLY A 92 12.70 10.39 -1.66
N ASP A 93 12.61 10.90 -0.44
CA ASP A 93 12.40 10.13 0.79
C ASP A 93 10.95 9.64 0.98
N THR A 94 10.01 10.06 0.12
CA THR A 94 8.62 9.63 0.20
C THR A 94 8.52 8.12 -0.02
N ALA A 95 7.82 7.40 0.86
CA ALA A 95 7.68 5.96 0.74
C ALA A 95 6.66 5.56 -0.35
N VAL A 96 7.09 4.69 -1.26
CA VAL A 96 6.24 4.00 -2.24
C VAL A 96 6.02 2.57 -1.77
N ARG A 97 4.75 2.16 -1.75
CA ARG A 97 4.38 0.79 -1.43
C ARG A 97 4.50 -0.09 -2.68
N LEU A 98 5.19 -1.22 -2.54
CA LEU A 98 5.37 -2.25 -3.58
C LEU A 98 4.45 -3.45 -3.28
N PRO A 99 4.30 -4.41 -4.22
CA PRO A 99 3.66 -5.69 -3.95
C PRO A 99 4.23 -6.39 -2.73
N PHE A 100 3.46 -7.34 -2.20
CA PHE A 100 3.78 -8.10 -1.00
C PHE A 100 3.82 -7.26 0.29
N GLY A 101 3.38 -5.99 0.25
CA GLY A 101 3.32 -5.12 1.43
C GLY A 101 4.71 -4.66 1.87
N ARG A 102 5.60 -4.48 0.89
CA ARG A 102 6.90 -3.84 1.06
C ARG A 102 6.74 -2.33 0.82
N ARG A 103 7.61 -1.51 1.39
CA ARG A 103 7.73 -0.08 1.08
C ARG A 103 9.19 0.30 0.90
N ILE A 104 9.45 1.23 -0.01
CA ILE A 104 10.78 1.76 -0.30
C ILE A 104 10.68 3.26 -0.57
N PRO A 105 11.67 4.09 -0.21
CA PRO A 105 11.76 5.47 -0.67
C PRO A 105 11.73 5.58 -2.20
N ILE A 106 11.18 6.68 -2.74
CA ILE A 106 11.18 6.94 -4.19
C ILE A 106 12.60 6.94 -4.73
N GLU A 107 13.54 7.60 -4.05
CA GLU A 107 14.92 7.76 -4.53
C GLU A 107 15.63 6.42 -4.75
N ASP A 108 15.34 5.41 -3.92
CA ASP A 108 15.91 4.06 -4.04
C ASP A 108 15.35 3.28 -5.23
N LEU A 109 14.23 3.71 -5.83
CA LEU A 109 13.71 3.12 -7.06
C LEU A 109 14.53 3.49 -8.30
N LYS A 110 15.39 4.51 -8.23
CA LYS A 110 16.20 4.99 -9.36
C LYS A 110 16.97 3.87 -10.07
N GLU A 111 17.51 2.92 -9.31
CA GLU A 111 18.32 1.82 -9.82
C GLU A 111 17.51 0.53 -10.05
N ARG A 112 16.19 0.54 -9.75
CA ARG A 112 15.37 -0.67 -9.63
C ARG A 112 14.03 -0.63 -10.35
N PHE A 113 13.60 0.55 -10.81
CA PHE A 113 12.23 0.77 -11.27
C PHE A 113 11.81 -0.18 -12.41
N GLU A 114 12.74 -0.60 -13.27
CA GLU A 114 12.46 -1.50 -14.40
C GLU A 114 11.99 -2.89 -13.95
N ASP A 115 12.48 -3.36 -12.81
CA ASP A 115 12.17 -4.68 -12.23
C ASP A 115 11.10 -4.61 -11.13
N GLU A 116 10.72 -3.41 -10.69
CA GLU A 116 9.78 -3.21 -9.60
C GLU A 116 8.36 -2.86 -10.05
N ARG A 117 7.42 -3.10 -9.14
CA ARG A 117 6.01 -2.74 -9.28
C ARG A 117 5.60 -1.87 -8.11
N ALA A 118 4.75 -0.89 -8.34
CA ALA A 118 4.15 -0.06 -7.31
C ALA A 118 2.68 -0.44 -7.09
N MET A 119 2.21 -0.31 -5.85
CA MET A 119 0.79 -0.43 -5.53
C MET A 119 0.06 0.86 -5.89
N VAL A 120 -0.98 0.76 -6.71
CA VAL A 120 -1.77 1.88 -7.23
C VAL A 120 -3.22 1.78 -6.75
N ALA A 121 -3.76 2.88 -6.22
CA ALA A 121 -5.13 2.99 -5.75
C ALA A 121 -6.08 3.49 -6.85
N GLY A 122 -6.60 2.56 -7.67
CA GLY A 122 -7.64 2.83 -8.66
C GLY A 122 -9.06 2.63 -8.11
N ASP A 123 -9.95 2.00 -8.88
CA ASP A 123 -11.24 1.47 -8.38
C ASP A 123 -11.04 0.35 -7.35
N THR A 124 -9.97 -0.40 -7.56
CA THR A 124 -9.45 -1.40 -6.64
C THR A 124 -7.97 -1.15 -6.45
N LEU A 125 -7.41 -1.70 -5.38
CA LEU A 125 -5.98 -1.68 -5.18
C LEU A 125 -5.34 -2.74 -6.07
N THR A 126 -4.50 -2.31 -7.00
CA THR A 126 -3.75 -3.17 -7.92
C THR A 126 -2.28 -2.81 -7.87
N ASP A 127 -1.42 -3.69 -8.33
CA ASP A 127 -0.03 -3.34 -8.62
C ASP A 127 0.17 -3.02 -10.10
N SER A 128 1.19 -2.22 -10.40
CA SER A 128 1.55 -1.81 -11.76
C SER A 128 3.08 -1.72 -11.90
N LYS A 129 3.60 -2.08 -13.07
CA LYS A 129 5.01 -1.88 -13.41
C LYS A 129 5.35 -0.39 -13.42
N ILE A 130 6.54 -0.04 -12.97
CA ILE A 130 7.05 1.33 -13.07
C ILE A 130 7.73 1.46 -14.45
N GLN A 131 7.24 2.38 -15.29
CA GLN A 131 7.72 2.51 -16.67
C GLN A 131 8.89 3.49 -16.81
N LEU A 132 8.97 4.48 -15.94
CA LEU A 132 9.93 5.57 -16.01
C LEU A 132 10.21 6.10 -14.61
N PHE A 133 11.49 6.37 -14.34
CA PHE A 133 11.94 7.16 -13.21
C PHE A 133 12.50 8.49 -13.72
N THR A 134 12.04 9.61 -13.15
CA THR A 134 12.47 10.95 -13.55
C THR A 134 12.64 11.84 -12.32
N GLU A 135 13.57 12.78 -12.41
CA GLU A 135 13.88 13.75 -11.37
C GLU A 135 13.68 15.16 -11.92
N SER A 136 13.14 16.06 -11.11
CA SER A 136 12.91 17.46 -11.49
C SER A 136 13.88 18.45 -10.83
N GLY A 137 14.90 17.96 -10.13
CA GLY A 137 15.76 18.78 -9.28
C GLY A 137 15.00 19.37 -8.09
N GLU A 138 15.55 20.44 -7.53
CA GLU A 138 14.97 21.17 -6.39
C GLU A 138 13.71 21.95 -6.84
N LYS A 139 12.62 21.82 -6.09
CA LYS A 139 11.33 22.47 -6.36
C LYS A 139 10.71 22.96 -5.04
N PRO A 140 9.91 24.04 -5.04
CA PRO A 140 9.06 24.35 -3.90
C PRO A 140 8.11 23.17 -3.61
N VAL A 141 8.09 22.73 -2.35
CA VAL A 141 7.19 21.70 -1.85
C VAL A 141 6.31 22.26 -0.74
N TYR A 142 5.12 21.69 -0.61
CA TYR A 142 4.14 22.00 0.40
C TYR A 142 3.85 20.74 1.21
N GLU A 143 3.68 20.87 2.53
CA GLU A 143 3.28 19.76 3.39
C GLU A 143 1.76 19.75 3.56
N LEU A 144 1.12 18.65 3.14
CA LEU A 144 -0.27 18.36 3.45
C LEU A 144 -0.34 17.53 4.73
N THR A 145 -1.11 17.99 5.71
CA THR A 145 -1.42 17.24 6.94
C THR A 145 -2.92 17.00 7.06
N THR A 146 -3.34 15.75 7.23
CA THR A 146 -4.76 15.37 7.40
C THR A 146 -5.25 15.56 8.84
N GLU A 147 -6.57 15.46 9.06
CA GLU A 147 -7.18 15.48 10.40
C GLU A 147 -6.80 14.26 11.28
N THR A 148 -6.33 13.18 10.66
CA THR A 148 -5.84 11.97 11.33
C THR A 148 -4.31 11.94 11.44
N GLY A 149 -3.61 12.89 10.83
CA GLY A 149 -2.18 13.14 11.02
C GLY A 149 -1.24 12.39 10.12
N GLU A 150 -1.76 11.84 9.03
CA GLU A 150 -0.94 11.58 7.86
C GLU A 150 -0.35 12.90 7.34
N ARG A 151 0.92 12.83 6.96
CA ARG A 151 1.67 13.94 6.37
C ARG A 151 2.29 13.49 5.07
N ILE A 152 2.31 14.37 4.08
CA ILE A 152 2.97 14.15 2.81
C ILE A 152 3.43 15.49 2.24
N GLU A 153 4.66 15.52 1.76
CA GLU A 153 5.23 16.67 1.06
C GLU A 153 5.09 16.45 -0.44
N ALA A 154 4.69 17.47 -1.20
CA ALA A 154 4.60 17.39 -2.66
C ALA A 154 4.75 18.77 -3.31
N THR A 155 4.99 18.79 -4.62
CA THR A 155 4.96 20.05 -5.39
C THR A 155 3.54 20.61 -5.49
N GLY A 156 3.38 21.92 -5.70
CA GLY A 156 2.06 22.58 -5.73
C GLY A 156 1.12 22.00 -6.80
N ASP A 157 1.67 21.63 -7.95
CA ASP A 157 0.99 20.98 -9.08
C ASP A 157 0.68 19.49 -8.84
N HIS A 158 1.07 18.91 -7.69
CA HIS A 158 0.86 17.49 -7.43
C HIS A 158 -0.62 17.18 -7.10
N PRO A 159 -1.30 16.33 -7.88
CA PRO A 159 -2.72 16.12 -7.71
C PRO A 159 -3.02 15.07 -6.64
N PHE A 160 -3.94 15.41 -5.75
CA PHE A 160 -4.49 14.53 -4.72
C PHE A 160 -5.89 14.07 -5.11
N ARG A 161 -6.20 12.80 -4.85
CA ARG A 161 -7.53 12.24 -5.08
C ARG A 161 -8.49 12.71 -3.98
N THR A 162 -9.50 13.48 -4.35
CA THR A 162 -10.63 13.92 -3.53
C THR A 162 -11.91 13.15 -3.93
N PRO A 163 -13.02 13.27 -3.17
CA PRO A 163 -14.31 12.72 -3.59
C PRO A 163 -14.82 13.26 -4.94
N GLU A 164 -14.42 14.47 -5.32
CA GLU A 164 -14.83 15.17 -6.54
C GLU A 164 -13.89 14.92 -7.74
N GLY A 165 -12.69 14.37 -7.52
CA GLY A 165 -11.74 14.09 -8.60
C GLY A 165 -10.30 14.21 -8.15
N MET A 166 -9.39 14.48 -9.09
CA MET A 166 -8.01 14.84 -8.79
C MET A 166 -7.94 16.37 -8.69
N VAL A 167 -7.34 16.91 -7.63
CA VAL A 167 -7.18 18.35 -7.37
C VAL A 167 -5.73 18.63 -7.02
N GLU A 168 -5.13 19.67 -7.60
CA GLU A 168 -3.74 20.07 -7.33
C GLU A 168 -3.57 20.56 -5.88
N LEU A 169 -2.37 20.40 -5.32
CA LEU A 169 -2.12 20.69 -3.92
C LEU A 169 -2.27 22.18 -3.59
N ASP A 170 -1.91 23.07 -4.51
CA ASP A 170 -2.05 24.52 -4.32
C ASP A 170 -3.50 25.02 -4.44
N GLU A 171 -4.40 24.21 -4.98
CA GLU A 171 -5.84 24.45 -5.01
C GLU A 171 -6.56 23.93 -3.76
N LEU A 172 -5.92 23.08 -2.95
CA LEU A 172 -6.49 22.55 -1.72
C LEU A 172 -6.43 23.56 -0.56
N ALA A 173 -7.50 23.60 0.23
CA ALA A 173 -7.63 24.42 1.42
C ALA A 173 -7.97 23.60 2.67
N PRO A 174 -7.67 24.12 3.88
CA PRO A 174 -8.12 23.50 5.13
C PRO A 174 -9.63 23.29 5.15
N GLY A 175 -10.05 22.04 5.34
CA GLY A 175 -11.45 21.62 5.28
C GLY A 175 -11.78 20.74 4.07
N ASP A 176 -10.92 20.73 3.05
CA ASP A 176 -11.06 19.82 1.91
C ASP A 176 -10.74 18.37 2.29
N THR A 177 -11.32 17.43 1.55
CA THR A 177 -11.19 15.99 1.81
C THR A 177 -10.31 15.33 0.77
N VAL A 178 -9.30 14.58 1.24
CA VAL A 178 -8.43 13.74 0.40
C VAL A 178 -8.57 12.27 0.77
N HIS A 179 -8.34 11.39 -0.18
CA HIS A 179 -8.28 9.95 0.05
C HIS A 179 -6.92 9.54 0.62
N VAL A 180 -6.95 8.79 1.72
CA VAL A 180 -5.77 8.22 2.37
C VAL A 180 -5.75 6.70 2.25
N GLN A 181 -4.55 6.11 2.18
CA GLN A 181 -4.34 4.66 2.29
C GLN A 181 -3.56 4.33 3.56
N PRO A 182 -4.23 3.93 4.66
CA PRO A 182 -3.57 3.81 5.97
C PRO A 182 -2.66 2.59 6.17
N PHE A 183 -2.66 1.63 5.23
CA PHE A 183 -1.75 0.48 5.29
C PHE A 183 -0.44 0.82 4.58
N GLU A 184 0.65 0.73 5.34
CA GLU A 184 2.00 1.11 4.92
C GLU A 184 2.83 -0.11 4.47
N GLY A 185 2.73 -1.23 5.19
CA GLY A 185 3.61 -2.38 5.01
C GLY A 185 4.91 -2.27 5.80
N LEU A 186 5.87 -3.13 5.48
CA LEU A 186 7.21 -3.15 6.10
C LEU A 186 8.26 -2.66 5.11
N GLU A 187 9.39 -2.18 5.62
CA GLU A 187 10.50 -1.73 4.79
C GLU A 187 11.01 -2.85 3.89
N HIS A 188 11.40 -2.46 2.68
CA HIS A 188 11.96 -3.38 1.72
C HIS A 188 13.34 -3.82 2.18
N GLU A 189 13.52 -5.14 2.26
CA GLU A 189 14.80 -5.80 2.47
C GLU A 189 15.00 -6.82 1.36
N GLU A 190 16.19 -6.90 0.79
CA GLU A 190 16.52 -7.94 -0.18
C GLU A 190 16.50 -9.31 0.49
N PRO A 191 15.68 -10.27 0.00
CA PRO A 191 15.76 -11.64 0.48
C PRO A 191 17.15 -12.23 0.21
N ALA A 192 17.64 -13.03 1.16
CA ALA A 192 18.76 -13.91 0.86
C ALA A 192 18.37 -14.87 -0.28
N ASP A 193 19.31 -15.26 -1.12
CA ASP A 193 19.10 -16.27 -2.17
C ASP A 193 19.44 -17.66 -1.60
N VAL A 194 18.52 -18.22 -0.81
CA VAL A 194 18.65 -19.55 -0.20
C VAL A 194 17.76 -20.52 -0.95
N THR A 195 18.37 -21.49 -1.65
CA THR A 195 17.63 -22.56 -2.32
C THR A 195 16.89 -23.42 -1.29
N LEU A 196 15.56 -23.47 -1.41
CA LEU A 196 14.67 -24.20 -0.52
C LEU A 196 14.36 -25.61 -1.02
N LEU A 197 14.09 -25.75 -2.32
CA LEU A 197 13.72 -27.02 -2.94
C LEU A 197 14.33 -27.12 -4.34
N THR A 198 14.71 -28.33 -4.69
CA THR A 198 15.28 -28.72 -5.99
C THR A 198 14.53 -29.92 -6.56
N GLU A 199 14.87 -30.36 -7.78
CA GLU A 199 14.33 -31.61 -8.33
C GLU A 199 14.69 -32.85 -7.49
N GLU A 200 15.82 -32.81 -6.77
CA GLU A 200 16.30 -33.92 -5.94
C GLU A 200 15.38 -34.19 -4.74
N ASP A 201 14.77 -33.14 -4.19
CA ASP A 201 13.79 -33.26 -3.10
C ASP A 201 12.56 -34.08 -3.52
N PHE A 202 12.34 -34.27 -4.82
CA PHE A 202 11.24 -35.05 -5.38
C PHE A 202 11.74 -36.32 -6.10
N ALA A 203 12.97 -36.76 -5.83
CA ALA A 203 13.57 -37.93 -6.49
C ALA A 203 12.81 -39.24 -6.23
N ASP A 204 12.14 -39.35 -5.08
CA ASP A 204 11.28 -40.48 -4.68
C ASP A 204 9.90 -40.46 -5.36
N GLN A 205 9.56 -39.37 -6.06
CA GLN A 205 8.28 -39.17 -6.72
C GLN A 205 8.32 -39.59 -8.20
N ASN A 206 7.14 -39.78 -8.78
CA ASN A 206 7.01 -40.08 -10.21
C ASN A 206 7.61 -38.96 -11.06
N TYR A 207 8.32 -39.31 -12.15
CA TYR A 207 8.93 -38.36 -13.08
C TYR A 207 7.99 -37.23 -13.53
N GLN A 208 6.69 -37.50 -13.62
CA GLN A 208 5.67 -36.52 -14.01
C GLN A 208 5.57 -35.35 -13.02
N ILE A 209 5.77 -35.58 -11.72
CA ILE A 209 5.74 -34.52 -10.70
C ILE A 209 6.91 -33.56 -10.90
N ARG A 210 8.14 -34.09 -11.03
CA ARG A 210 9.34 -33.28 -11.29
C ARG A 210 9.21 -32.48 -12.59
N ARG A 211 8.73 -33.15 -13.65
CA ARG A 211 8.49 -32.51 -14.96
C ARG A 211 7.53 -31.33 -14.85
N VAL A 212 6.41 -31.50 -14.12
CA VAL A 212 5.41 -30.44 -13.94
C VAL A 212 5.99 -29.24 -13.18
N LEU A 213 6.78 -29.48 -12.13
CA LEU A 213 7.40 -28.42 -11.34
C LEU A 213 8.44 -27.64 -12.15
N ARG A 214 9.26 -28.34 -12.94
CA ARG A 214 10.24 -27.72 -13.85
C ARG A 214 9.60 -26.97 -15.01
N GLU A 215 8.61 -27.55 -15.69
CA GLU A 215 7.93 -26.90 -16.82
C GLU A 215 7.15 -25.64 -16.43
N ARG A 216 6.92 -25.45 -15.12
CA ARG A 216 6.26 -24.26 -14.55
C ARG A 216 7.24 -23.30 -13.89
N ASP A 217 8.54 -23.55 -14.03
CA ASP A 217 9.60 -22.73 -13.46
C ASP A 217 9.48 -22.54 -11.94
N VAL A 218 9.00 -23.59 -11.25
CA VAL A 218 8.87 -23.61 -9.78
C VAL A 218 10.13 -24.17 -9.12
N LEU A 219 10.92 -24.99 -9.84
CA LEU A 219 12.16 -25.57 -9.32
C LEU A 219 13.35 -25.22 -10.23
N PRO A 220 14.53 -24.90 -9.65
CA PRO A 220 14.78 -24.76 -8.21
C PRO A 220 14.01 -23.58 -7.62
N LEU A 221 13.60 -23.71 -6.35
CA LEU A 221 12.87 -22.68 -5.62
C LEU A 221 13.79 -22.06 -4.58
N SER A 222 13.89 -20.75 -4.55
CA SER A 222 14.68 -19.96 -3.60
C SER A 222 13.81 -18.99 -2.80
N THR A 223 14.31 -18.55 -1.64
CA THR A 223 13.72 -17.45 -0.85
C THR A 223 13.68 -16.12 -1.60
N ALA A 224 14.49 -15.91 -2.64
CA ALA A 224 14.46 -14.70 -3.46
C ALA A 224 13.35 -14.70 -4.53
N ASP A 225 12.73 -15.84 -4.82
CA ASP A 225 11.77 -15.96 -5.90
C ASP A 225 10.41 -15.31 -5.58
N GLU A 226 9.84 -14.58 -6.54
CA GLU A 226 8.47 -14.08 -6.41
C GLU A 226 7.46 -15.23 -6.27
N THR A 227 7.68 -16.34 -6.99
CA THR A 227 6.89 -17.57 -6.86
C THR A 227 6.90 -18.08 -5.42
N PHE A 228 8.03 -17.99 -4.71
CA PHE A 228 8.12 -18.35 -3.31
C PHE A 228 7.30 -17.40 -2.41
N ASN A 229 7.34 -16.08 -2.64
CA ASN A 229 6.53 -15.12 -1.87
C ASN A 229 5.03 -15.42 -1.98
N ARG A 230 4.55 -15.82 -3.16
CA ARG A 230 3.15 -16.25 -3.37
C ARG A 230 2.86 -17.56 -2.65
N LEU A 231 3.75 -18.56 -2.78
CA LEU A 231 3.63 -19.84 -2.05
C LEU A 231 3.59 -19.61 -0.54
N LEU A 232 4.45 -18.76 -0.01
CA LEU A 232 4.54 -18.43 1.41
C LEU A 232 3.22 -17.84 1.94
N THR A 233 2.62 -16.92 1.17
CA THR A 233 1.31 -16.33 1.50
C THR A 233 0.21 -17.40 1.47
N VAL A 234 0.19 -18.26 0.44
CA VAL A 234 -0.78 -19.36 0.32
C VAL A 234 -0.64 -20.37 1.46
N ILE A 235 0.58 -20.72 1.87
CA ILE A 235 0.83 -21.65 2.99
C ILE A 235 0.37 -21.03 4.32
N GLY A 236 0.63 -19.73 4.53
CA GLY A 236 0.15 -19.02 5.72
C GLY A 236 -1.36 -19.14 5.89
N PHE A 237 -2.12 -18.89 4.82
CA PHE A 237 -3.57 -19.11 4.83
C PHE A 237 -3.95 -20.58 4.98
N PHE A 238 -3.29 -21.48 4.24
CA PHE A 238 -3.56 -22.91 4.28
C PHE A 238 -3.41 -23.47 5.70
N THR A 239 -2.45 -22.96 6.46
CA THR A 239 -2.21 -23.32 7.86
C THR A 239 -3.44 -23.06 8.74
N GLY A 240 -4.22 -22.00 8.47
CA GLY A 240 -5.47 -21.67 9.17
C GLY A 240 -6.72 -22.31 8.56
N ASP A 241 -7.01 -22.05 7.28
CA ASP A 241 -8.25 -22.46 6.60
C ASP A 241 -8.03 -23.33 5.35
N GLY A 242 -6.90 -24.03 5.27
CA GLY A 242 -6.64 -25.05 4.26
C GLY A 242 -6.78 -26.49 4.78
N SER A 243 -7.06 -27.44 3.87
CA SER A 243 -7.00 -28.86 4.18
C SER A 243 -6.57 -29.71 2.99
N PHE A 244 -5.92 -30.82 3.29
CA PHE A 244 -5.50 -31.80 2.32
C PHE A 244 -6.56 -32.91 2.21
N GLY A 245 -7.16 -33.08 1.02
CA GLY A 245 -8.24 -34.05 0.79
C GLY A 245 -7.93 -35.06 -0.32
N GLY A 246 -8.56 -36.25 -0.28
CA GLY A 246 -8.50 -37.28 -1.32
C GLY A 246 -7.10 -37.61 -1.86
N GLU A 247 -7.02 -38.20 -3.06
CA GLU A 247 -5.75 -38.40 -3.76
C GLU A 247 -5.30 -37.12 -4.50
N GLY A 248 -4.58 -36.24 -3.80
CA GLY A 248 -3.92 -35.10 -4.43
C GLY A 248 -4.73 -33.80 -4.44
N GLN A 249 -5.79 -33.69 -3.63
CA GLN A 249 -6.54 -32.44 -3.52
C GLN A 249 -5.98 -31.55 -2.41
N THR A 250 -5.98 -30.26 -2.69
CA THR A 250 -5.66 -29.19 -1.73
C THR A 250 -6.86 -28.25 -1.70
N TRP A 251 -7.54 -28.17 -0.57
CA TRP A 251 -8.75 -27.39 -0.37
C TRP A 251 -8.46 -26.12 0.42
N PHE A 252 -9.20 -25.06 0.09
CA PHE A 252 -9.18 -23.77 0.76
C PHE A 252 -10.62 -23.35 1.04
N TYR A 253 -10.88 -22.85 2.24
CA TYR A 253 -12.20 -22.43 2.72
C TYR A 253 -12.14 -20.95 3.10
N GLY A 254 -13.22 -20.20 2.88
CA GLY A 254 -13.24 -18.76 3.14
C GLY A 254 -14.32 -18.05 2.33
N GLU A 255 -14.38 -16.73 2.41
CA GLU A 255 -15.34 -15.93 1.65
C GLU A 255 -15.00 -15.91 0.15
N PRO A 256 -15.99 -15.86 -0.76
CA PRO A 256 -15.74 -15.98 -2.20
C PRO A 256 -14.74 -14.97 -2.77
N ARG A 257 -14.76 -13.72 -2.29
CA ARG A 257 -13.82 -12.68 -2.74
C ARG A 257 -12.39 -12.95 -2.30
N ASP A 258 -12.22 -13.39 -1.05
CA ASP A 258 -10.92 -13.73 -0.48
C ASP A 258 -10.32 -14.96 -1.18
N LEU A 259 -11.17 -15.96 -1.47
CA LEU A 259 -10.78 -17.13 -2.22
C LEU A 259 -10.33 -16.79 -3.64
N GLU A 260 -10.86 -15.74 -4.29
CA GLU A 260 -10.37 -15.35 -5.61
C GLU A 260 -8.92 -14.86 -5.57
N GLY A 261 -8.53 -14.08 -4.56
CA GLY A 261 -7.14 -13.65 -4.39
C GLY A 261 -6.18 -14.84 -4.25
N ILE A 262 -6.55 -15.85 -3.45
CA ILE A 262 -5.76 -17.09 -3.33
C ILE A 262 -5.72 -17.84 -4.67
N ARG A 263 -6.84 -17.88 -5.40
CA ARG A 263 -6.89 -18.52 -6.72
C ARG A 263 -5.99 -17.81 -7.73
N ASP A 264 -5.92 -16.48 -7.71
CA ASP A 264 -5.04 -15.69 -8.56
C ASP A 264 -3.57 -16.00 -8.27
N ASP A 265 -3.16 -16.01 -7.00
CA ASP A 265 -1.80 -16.40 -6.63
C ASP A 265 -1.46 -17.84 -7.07
N ILE A 266 -2.40 -18.79 -6.94
CA ILE A 266 -2.20 -20.16 -7.43
C ILE A 266 -2.05 -20.20 -8.96
N ARG A 267 -2.74 -19.34 -9.72
CA ARG A 267 -2.59 -19.21 -11.17
C ARG A 267 -1.23 -18.64 -11.53
N GLU A 268 -0.76 -17.61 -10.82
CA GLU A 268 0.56 -17.00 -11.01
C GLU A 268 1.70 -17.97 -10.68
N ILE A 269 1.56 -18.82 -9.64
CA ILE A 269 2.48 -19.94 -9.37
C ILE A 269 2.44 -21.01 -10.51
N GLY A 270 1.49 -20.93 -11.43
CA GLY A 270 1.37 -21.83 -12.58
C GLY A 270 0.44 -23.02 -12.36
N PHE A 271 -0.39 -23.03 -11.31
CA PHE A 271 -1.37 -24.09 -11.02
C PHE A 271 -2.80 -23.66 -11.30
N LYS A 272 -3.66 -24.64 -11.61
CA LYS A 272 -5.06 -24.37 -11.95
C LYS A 272 -5.97 -24.64 -10.74
N PRO A 273 -6.53 -23.62 -10.10
CA PRO A 273 -7.59 -23.81 -9.12
C PRO A 273 -8.92 -24.16 -9.80
N SER A 274 -9.79 -24.89 -9.10
CA SER A 274 -11.18 -25.06 -9.50
C SER A 274 -11.94 -23.74 -9.43
N LYS A 275 -13.20 -23.75 -9.89
CA LYS A 275 -14.18 -22.72 -9.49
C LYS A 275 -14.43 -22.79 -7.97
N ILE A 276 -14.96 -21.70 -7.43
CA ILE A 276 -15.48 -21.67 -6.06
C ILE A 276 -16.79 -22.48 -6.03
N TYR A 277 -16.88 -23.38 -5.06
CA TYR A 277 -18.05 -24.17 -4.72
C TYR A 277 -18.73 -23.53 -3.50
N SER A 278 -20.04 -23.70 -3.39
CA SER A 278 -20.81 -23.37 -2.20
C SER A 278 -21.52 -24.62 -1.69
N ARG A 279 -21.67 -24.72 -0.37
CA ARG A 279 -22.41 -25.80 0.29
C ARG A 279 -23.14 -25.25 1.50
N ASP A 280 -24.46 -25.40 1.51
CA ASP A 280 -25.27 -25.07 2.69
C ASP A 280 -25.14 -26.17 3.74
N ARG A 281 -24.88 -25.76 4.98
CA ARG A 281 -24.83 -26.65 6.14
C ARG A 281 -25.82 -26.15 7.20
N GLY A 282 -26.70 -27.04 7.64
CA GLY A 282 -27.46 -26.85 8.87
C GLY A 282 -26.58 -27.23 10.05
N HIS A 283 -26.38 -26.29 10.97
CA HIS A 283 -25.69 -26.50 12.23
C HIS A 283 -26.71 -26.47 13.36
N GLU A 284 -26.64 -27.42 14.28
CA GLU A 284 -27.39 -27.41 15.53
C GLU A 284 -26.39 -27.40 16.68
N ILE A 285 -26.35 -26.30 17.42
CA ILE A 285 -25.51 -26.14 18.62
C ILE A 285 -26.43 -25.68 19.75
N ASP A 286 -26.44 -26.41 20.85
CA ASP A 286 -27.24 -26.12 22.05
C ASP A 286 -28.74 -25.85 21.76
N GLY A 287 -29.34 -26.61 20.83
CA GLY A 287 -30.74 -26.49 20.45
C GLY A 287 -31.07 -25.29 19.56
N LYS A 288 -30.07 -24.53 19.10
CA LYS A 288 -30.23 -23.49 18.07
C LYS A 288 -29.77 -24.03 16.72
N THR A 289 -30.70 -24.08 15.77
CA THR A 289 -30.40 -24.38 14.38
C THR A 289 -30.05 -23.09 13.63
N PHE A 290 -28.91 -23.07 12.95
CA PHE A 290 -28.57 -22.01 12.01
C PHE A 290 -28.06 -22.64 10.71
N GLU A 291 -28.40 -22.00 9.59
CA GLU A 291 -27.88 -22.37 8.28
C GLU A 291 -26.69 -21.47 7.96
N ALA A 292 -25.58 -22.08 7.54
CA ALA A 292 -24.41 -21.36 7.07
C ALA A 292 -24.01 -21.91 5.70
N THR A 293 -23.80 -21.01 4.75
CA THR A 293 -23.24 -21.36 3.44
C THR A 293 -21.72 -21.33 3.55
N GLU A 294 -21.08 -22.48 3.35
CA GLU A 294 -19.64 -22.60 3.27
C GLU A 294 -19.18 -22.46 1.82
N TYR A 295 -18.14 -21.66 1.57
CA TYR A 295 -17.51 -21.55 0.27
C TYR A 295 -16.10 -22.16 0.30
N SER A 296 -15.71 -22.77 -0.82
CA SER A 296 -14.40 -23.39 -0.95
C SER A 296 -13.97 -23.53 -2.40
N PHE A 297 -12.68 -23.68 -2.65
CA PHE A 297 -12.17 -24.21 -3.92
C PHE A 297 -11.09 -25.25 -3.66
N LYS A 298 -10.67 -25.95 -4.70
CA LYS A 298 -9.56 -26.90 -4.62
C LYS A 298 -8.62 -26.84 -5.80
N THR A 299 -7.41 -27.33 -5.59
CA THR A 299 -6.53 -27.81 -6.65
C THR A 299 -6.54 -29.35 -6.64
N THR A 300 -6.30 -29.97 -7.80
CA THR A 300 -6.19 -31.43 -7.93
C THR A 300 -4.79 -31.88 -8.38
N SER A 301 -3.82 -30.96 -8.30
CA SER A 301 -2.43 -31.25 -8.71
C SER A 301 -1.67 -31.94 -7.58
N LYS A 302 -1.28 -33.20 -7.80
CA LYS A 302 -0.42 -33.94 -6.87
C LYS A 302 0.92 -33.21 -6.65
N ALA A 303 1.47 -32.58 -7.68
CA ALA A 303 2.70 -31.78 -7.58
C ALA A 303 2.53 -30.57 -6.65
N PHE A 304 1.42 -29.83 -6.77
CA PHE A 304 1.14 -28.68 -5.89
C PHE A 304 1.00 -29.09 -4.42
N ARG A 305 0.27 -30.18 -4.18
CA ARG A 305 0.10 -30.74 -2.84
C ARG A 305 1.44 -31.11 -2.20
N LEU A 306 2.29 -31.81 -2.94
CA LEU A 306 3.61 -32.23 -2.45
C LEU A 306 4.53 -31.04 -2.20
N LEU A 307 4.48 -30.04 -3.08
CA LEU A 307 5.20 -28.78 -2.92
C LEU A 307 4.83 -28.08 -1.61
N LEU A 308 3.53 -27.83 -1.37
CA LEU A 308 3.07 -27.21 -0.13
C LEU A 308 3.47 -28.05 1.11
N GLY A 309 3.34 -29.37 1.05
CA GLY A 309 3.72 -30.25 2.16
C GLY A 309 5.22 -30.18 2.49
N LYS A 310 6.09 -30.14 1.48
CA LYS A 310 7.55 -29.97 1.68
C LYS A 310 7.93 -28.58 2.20
N LEU A 311 7.14 -27.57 1.86
CA LEU A 311 7.28 -26.21 2.38
C LEU A 311 6.63 -26.02 3.78
N GLY A 312 6.17 -27.10 4.42
CA GLY A 312 5.70 -27.05 5.81
C GLY A 312 4.20 -26.82 6.00
N ALA A 313 3.39 -26.91 4.93
CA ALA A 313 1.94 -26.91 5.08
C ALA A 313 1.47 -28.10 5.95
N PRO A 314 0.60 -27.90 6.95
CA PRO A 314 0.17 -28.96 7.86
C PRO A 314 -0.45 -30.17 7.14
N ILE A 315 0.06 -31.36 7.41
CA ILE A 315 -0.45 -32.63 6.85
C ILE A 315 -1.33 -33.34 7.88
N GLY A 316 -2.57 -33.63 7.49
CA GLY A 316 -3.54 -34.34 8.35
C GLY A 316 -4.49 -33.37 9.08
N GLU A 317 -5.11 -33.86 10.16
CA GLU A 317 -5.99 -33.05 11.00
C GLU A 317 -5.18 -32.05 11.82
N LYS A 318 -5.53 -30.76 11.76
CA LYS A 318 -4.75 -29.70 12.43
C LYS A 318 -4.64 -29.87 13.95
N LEU A 319 -5.66 -30.47 14.56
CA LEU A 319 -5.70 -30.77 15.99
C LEU A 319 -4.54 -31.69 16.40
N THR A 320 -4.19 -32.65 15.55
CA THR A 320 -3.19 -33.71 15.82
C THR A 320 -1.94 -33.60 14.95
N ALA A 321 -1.90 -32.65 14.03
CA ALA A 321 -0.71 -32.32 13.25
C ALA A 321 0.25 -31.48 14.12
N GLY A 322 1.42 -32.02 14.46
CA GLY A 322 2.45 -31.34 15.24
C GLY A 322 3.26 -30.32 14.44
N PHE A 323 2.59 -29.41 13.73
CA PHE A 323 3.26 -28.40 12.92
C PHE A 323 3.74 -27.20 13.74
N GLU A 324 4.85 -26.62 13.28
CA GLU A 324 5.53 -25.45 13.85
C GLU A 324 5.68 -24.39 12.77
N THR A 325 6.42 -23.32 13.08
CA THR A 325 6.86 -22.36 12.05
C THR A 325 7.75 -23.10 11.04
N PRO A 326 7.56 -22.93 9.72
CA PRO A 326 8.38 -23.59 8.72
C PRO A 326 9.89 -23.39 8.91
N TRP A 327 10.67 -24.42 8.58
CA TRP A 327 12.11 -24.52 8.86
C TRP A 327 12.95 -23.40 8.24
N TYR A 328 12.48 -22.78 7.16
CA TYR A 328 13.20 -21.72 6.44
C TYR A 328 12.99 -20.31 7.02
N PHE A 329 12.21 -20.15 8.08
CA PHE A 329 11.84 -18.82 8.61
C PHE A 329 13.01 -17.95 9.07
N GLU A 330 14.11 -18.58 9.49
CA GLU A 330 15.32 -17.86 9.89
C GLU A 330 16.04 -17.18 8.72
N HIS A 331 15.74 -17.58 7.48
CA HIS A 331 16.30 -17.01 6.26
C HIS A 331 15.40 -15.95 5.63
N LEU A 332 14.22 -15.70 6.20
CA LEU A 332 13.25 -14.76 5.67
C LEU A 332 13.48 -13.35 6.21
N THR A 333 13.26 -12.36 5.34
CA THR A 333 13.11 -10.97 5.76
C THR A 333 11.81 -10.79 6.56
N ASP A 334 11.68 -9.66 7.24
CA ASP A 334 10.50 -9.42 8.07
C ASP A 334 9.23 -9.23 7.24
N TRP A 335 9.34 -8.61 6.05
CA TRP A 335 8.21 -8.52 5.12
C TRP A 335 7.79 -9.90 4.57
N GLN A 336 8.72 -10.84 4.38
CA GLN A 336 8.38 -12.21 4.00
C GLN A 336 7.67 -12.96 5.13
N LYS A 337 8.16 -12.86 6.38
CA LYS A 337 7.46 -13.43 7.55
C LYS A 337 6.05 -12.84 7.69
N ALA A 338 5.88 -11.55 7.42
CA ALA A 338 4.58 -10.87 7.43
C ALA A 338 3.61 -11.41 6.35
N LEU A 339 4.08 -11.94 5.22
CA LEU A 339 3.23 -12.60 4.23
C LEU A 339 2.55 -13.84 4.81
N TYR A 340 3.35 -14.72 5.42
CA TYR A 340 2.85 -15.94 6.02
C TYR A 340 1.92 -15.63 7.20
N TYR A 341 2.39 -14.83 8.17
CA TYR A 341 1.61 -14.56 9.38
C TYR A 341 0.39 -13.71 9.07
N GLY A 342 0.47 -12.72 8.19
CA GLY A 342 -0.68 -11.92 7.77
C GLY A 342 -1.77 -12.75 7.09
N ALA A 343 -1.39 -13.75 6.29
CA ALA A 343 -2.34 -14.69 5.67
C ALA A 343 -2.94 -15.65 6.71
N TYR A 344 -2.13 -16.13 7.66
CA TYR A 344 -2.61 -16.91 8.79
C TYR A 344 -3.57 -16.11 9.68
N PHE A 345 -3.32 -14.82 9.92
CA PHE A 345 -4.23 -13.93 10.63
C PHE A 345 -5.54 -13.72 9.87
N GLY A 346 -5.45 -13.64 8.54
CA GLY A 346 -6.61 -13.62 7.65
C GLY A 346 -7.57 -14.78 7.89
N ALA A 347 -7.03 -15.98 8.09
CA ALA A 347 -7.78 -17.18 8.46
C ALA A 347 -8.21 -17.15 9.94
N GLU A 348 -7.26 -17.19 10.87
CA GLU A 348 -7.49 -17.57 12.28
C GLU A 348 -7.67 -16.41 13.25
N MET A 349 -7.07 -15.25 12.98
CA MET A 349 -7.07 -14.14 13.94
C MET A 349 -8.42 -13.43 13.95
N SER A 350 -8.92 -13.10 15.14
CA SER A 350 -10.14 -12.30 15.28
C SER A 350 -9.97 -10.91 14.65
N ALA A 351 -11.04 -10.39 14.03
CA ALA A 351 -11.07 -9.01 13.56
C ALA A 351 -11.00 -8.01 14.74
N PRO A 352 -10.54 -6.76 14.53
CA PRO A 352 -10.72 -5.72 15.53
C PRO A 352 -12.22 -5.48 15.74
N ALA A 353 -12.59 -5.32 17.00
CA ALA A 353 -13.96 -5.08 17.45
C ALA A 353 -13.94 -4.13 18.65
N ALA A 354 -15.04 -3.45 18.95
CA ALA A 354 -15.14 -2.68 20.18
C ALA A 354 -15.26 -3.63 21.39
N GLN A 355 -14.40 -3.45 22.40
CA GLN A 355 -14.53 -4.11 23.70
C GLN A 355 -15.53 -3.34 24.58
N HIS A 356 -15.42 -2.01 24.57
CA HIS A 356 -16.33 -1.04 25.18
C HIS A 356 -16.36 0.22 24.30
N ASP A 357 -17.20 1.21 24.62
CA ASP A 357 -17.46 2.42 23.82
C ASP A 357 -16.19 3.07 23.23
N LYS A 358 -15.06 3.07 23.96
CA LYS A 358 -13.81 3.73 23.56
C LYS A 358 -12.57 2.84 23.45
N ASN A 359 -12.70 1.52 23.63
CA ASN A 359 -11.57 0.59 23.65
C ASN A 359 -11.77 -0.53 22.63
N LEU A 360 -10.73 -0.87 21.89
CA LEU A 360 -10.75 -2.01 20.97
C LEU A 360 -10.45 -3.31 21.73
N TYR A 361 -11.08 -4.38 21.29
CA TYR A 361 -10.73 -5.74 21.65
C TYR A 361 -9.49 -6.13 20.85
N CYS A 362 -8.47 -6.61 21.55
CA CYS A 362 -7.22 -7.03 20.92
C CYS A 362 -7.46 -8.17 19.94
N PRO A 363 -6.94 -8.07 18.71
CA PRO A 363 -6.83 -9.22 17.83
C PRO A 363 -6.07 -10.35 18.51
N LYS A 364 -6.60 -11.56 18.39
CA LYS A 364 -6.00 -12.76 18.96
C LYS A 364 -6.17 -13.94 18.04
N VAL A 365 -5.14 -14.78 18.02
CA VAL A 365 -5.15 -16.11 17.41
C VAL A 365 -5.49 -17.11 18.50
N SER A 366 -6.26 -18.13 18.17
CA SER A 366 -6.49 -19.27 19.06
C SER A 366 -6.45 -20.56 18.26
N GLN A 367 -5.68 -21.54 18.71
CA GLN A 367 -5.62 -22.86 18.09
C GLN A 367 -5.91 -23.94 19.12
N ASN A 368 -6.66 -24.96 18.72
CA ASN A 368 -6.89 -26.15 19.53
C ASN A 368 -5.88 -27.23 19.09
N ARG A 369 -5.21 -27.86 20.05
CA ARG A 369 -4.22 -28.93 19.85
C ARG A 369 -4.51 -30.12 20.74
N SER A 370 -4.17 -31.32 20.30
CA SER A 370 -4.07 -32.46 21.21
C SER A 370 -2.96 -32.20 22.24
N VAL A 371 -3.05 -32.83 23.42
CA VAL A 371 -1.98 -32.76 24.43
C VAL A 371 -0.61 -33.13 23.83
N GLU A 372 -0.57 -34.12 22.94
CA GLU A 372 0.67 -34.58 22.26
C GLU A 372 1.30 -33.54 21.32
N THR A 373 0.50 -32.62 20.78
CA THR A 373 0.97 -31.61 19.80
C THR A 373 0.95 -30.18 20.32
N ALA A 374 0.54 -30.00 21.58
CA ALA A 374 0.46 -28.68 22.21
C ALA A 374 1.82 -27.98 22.27
N ASP A 375 2.92 -28.70 22.50
CA ASP A 375 4.26 -28.11 22.52
C ASP A 375 4.69 -27.56 21.15
N ALA A 376 4.37 -28.28 20.07
CA ALA A 376 4.60 -27.78 18.70
C ALA A 376 3.74 -26.53 18.43
N GLY A 377 2.47 -26.56 18.84
CA GLY A 377 1.60 -25.39 18.78
C GLY A 377 2.15 -24.20 19.57
N ARG A 378 2.74 -24.43 20.74
CA ARG A 378 3.38 -23.38 21.54
C ARG A 378 4.57 -22.77 20.82
N ARG A 379 5.47 -23.60 20.28
CA ARG A 379 6.62 -23.14 19.48
C ARG A 379 6.21 -22.31 18.26
N PHE A 380 5.11 -22.67 17.60
CA PHE A 380 4.55 -21.86 16.51
C PHE A 380 4.14 -20.45 16.97
N LEU A 381 3.45 -20.35 18.11
CA LEU A 381 3.04 -19.05 18.66
C LEU A 381 4.23 -18.26 19.23
N GLU A 382 5.25 -18.94 19.77
CA GLU A 382 6.49 -18.30 20.21
C GLU A 382 7.24 -17.70 19.02
N GLY A 383 7.41 -18.44 17.93
CA GLY A 383 8.02 -17.91 16.69
C GLY A 383 7.26 -16.70 16.12
N MET A 384 5.93 -16.72 16.21
CA MET A 384 5.08 -15.58 15.83
C MET A 384 5.30 -14.37 16.74
N ALA A 385 5.35 -14.57 18.07
CA ALA A 385 5.62 -13.51 19.02
C ALA A 385 7.01 -12.91 18.81
N THR A 386 8.03 -13.74 18.60
CA THR A 386 9.40 -13.28 18.30
C THR A 386 9.48 -12.46 17.02
N PHE A 387 8.80 -12.89 15.96
CA PHE A 387 8.71 -12.10 14.72
C PHE A 387 8.05 -10.74 14.98
N LEU A 388 6.89 -10.73 15.63
CA LEU A 388 6.16 -9.50 15.92
C LEU A 388 7.00 -8.55 16.79
N GLU A 389 7.66 -9.07 17.82
CA GLU A 389 8.58 -8.30 18.67
C GLU A 389 9.75 -7.71 17.87
N GLY A 390 10.30 -8.46 16.91
CA GLY A 390 11.38 -8.01 16.02
C GLY A 390 11.02 -6.77 15.20
N ILE A 391 9.75 -6.63 14.82
CA ILE A 391 9.22 -5.42 14.14
C ILE A 391 8.54 -4.44 15.10
N GLY A 392 8.81 -4.57 16.40
CA GLY A 392 8.31 -3.66 17.44
C GLY A 392 6.83 -3.81 17.78
N ILE A 393 6.23 -4.97 17.51
CA ILE A 393 4.84 -5.29 17.87
C ILE A 393 4.82 -6.20 19.10
N GLU A 394 4.25 -5.72 20.19
CA GLU A 394 4.17 -6.45 21.45
C GLU A 394 2.95 -7.37 21.53
N THR A 395 3.17 -8.57 22.07
CA THR A 395 2.12 -9.56 22.32
C THR A 395 1.92 -9.85 23.80
N ASN A 396 0.73 -10.35 24.15
CA ASN A 396 0.46 -10.92 25.46
C ASN A 396 1.22 -12.25 25.65
N THR A 397 1.35 -12.71 26.89
CA THR A 397 1.87 -14.05 27.17
C THR A 397 0.95 -15.12 26.56
N ILE A 398 1.53 -16.19 26.01
CA ILE A 398 0.77 -17.29 25.43
C ILE A 398 -0.04 -17.98 26.53
N GLU A 399 -1.37 -17.91 26.40
CA GLU A 399 -2.31 -18.56 27.31
C GLU A 399 -2.55 -20.00 26.86
N CYS A 400 -2.73 -20.92 27.82
CA CYS A 400 -3.07 -22.31 27.58
C CYS A 400 -4.23 -22.70 28.49
N PHE A 401 -5.30 -23.21 27.89
CA PHE A 401 -6.51 -23.62 28.60
C PHE A 401 -6.86 -25.07 28.28
N GLU A 402 -7.26 -25.83 29.28
CA GLU A 402 -7.94 -27.11 29.06
C GLU A 402 -9.33 -26.83 28.50
N THR A 403 -9.74 -27.63 27.50
CA THR A 403 -11.08 -27.56 26.91
C THR A 403 -11.75 -28.91 27.00
N ASP A 404 -13.10 -28.94 26.94
CA ASP A 404 -13.84 -30.19 26.98
C ASP A 404 -13.29 -31.18 25.95
N ALA A 405 -12.98 -32.40 26.42
CA ALA A 405 -12.43 -33.46 25.57
C ALA A 405 -13.38 -33.70 24.39
N ASN A 406 -12.85 -33.61 23.18
CA ASN A 406 -13.56 -34.20 22.04
C ASN A 406 -13.53 -35.73 22.23
N ARG A 407 -14.50 -36.46 21.65
CA ARG A 407 -14.71 -37.91 21.85
C ARG A 407 -13.46 -38.82 21.80
N ASN A 408 -12.33 -38.35 21.24
CA ASN A 408 -11.10 -39.11 21.02
C ASN A 408 -9.81 -38.52 21.65
N HIS A 409 -9.77 -37.24 22.06
CA HIS A 409 -8.53 -36.60 22.53
C HIS A 409 -8.80 -35.53 23.60
N ASP A 410 -7.90 -35.44 24.59
CA ASP A 410 -7.77 -34.29 25.45
C ASP A 410 -7.24 -33.10 24.62
N VAL A 411 -7.95 -31.97 24.69
CA VAL A 411 -7.68 -30.80 23.85
C VAL A 411 -7.23 -29.62 24.69
N LEU A 412 -6.10 -29.05 24.31
CA LEU A 412 -5.57 -27.80 24.84
C LEU A 412 -5.82 -26.67 23.83
N ARG A 413 -6.33 -25.54 24.32
CA ARG A 413 -6.45 -24.31 23.55
C ARG A 413 -5.29 -23.39 23.89
N LEU A 414 -4.50 -23.08 22.87
CA LEU A 414 -3.44 -22.08 22.93
C LEU A 414 -3.93 -20.76 22.35
N ARG A 415 -3.55 -19.64 22.96
CA ARG A 415 -3.94 -18.31 22.51
C ARG A 415 -2.81 -17.31 22.63
N LEU A 416 -2.67 -16.47 21.61
CA LEU A 416 -1.79 -15.32 21.58
C LEU A 416 -2.59 -14.10 21.13
N GLY A 417 -2.42 -12.97 21.81
CA GLY A 417 -3.08 -11.70 21.47
C GLY A 417 -2.07 -10.58 21.35
N ILE A 418 -2.39 -9.58 20.53
CA ILE A 418 -1.62 -8.32 20.45
C ILE A 418 -1.91 -7.47 21.69
N LYS A 419 -0.93 -6.76 22.26
CA LYS A 419 -1.18 -5.82 23.37
C LYS A 419 -2.09 -4.66 22.92
N ASN A 420 -2.87 -4.11 23.85
CA ASN A 420 -3.95 -3.15 23.54
C ASN A 420 -3.54 -1.67 23.52
N ASP A 421 -2.25 -1.37 23.53
CA ASP A 421 -1.81 0.01 23.48
C ASP A 421 -1.99 0.58 22.06
N THR A 422 -2.29 1.89 21.98
CA THR A 422 -2.66 2.56 20.73
C THR A 422 -1.55 2.45 19.69
N GLU A 423 -0.30 2.71 20.07
CA GLU A 423 0.84 2.72 19.17
C GLU A 423 1.13 1.33 18.60
N ASN A 424 1.13 0.29 19.45
CA ASN A 424 1.32 -1.09 19.03
C ASN A 424 0.21 -1.58 18.10
N LEU A 425 -1.06 -1.25 18.39
CA LEU A 425 -2.17 -1.60 17.51
C LEU A 425 -2.08 -0.86 16.17
N LEU A 426 -1.71 0.43 16.18
CA LEU A 426 -1.44 1.19 14.95
C LEU A 426 -0.36 0.49 14.13
N ARG A 427 0.79 0.17 14.74
CA ARG A 427 1.90 -0.53 14.09
C ARG A 427 1.45 -1.88 13.54
N PHE A 428 0.72 -2.69 14.30
CA PHE A 428 0.23 -3.98 13.84
C PHE A 428 -0.69 -3.85 12.62
N PHE A 429 -1.69 -2.97 12.67
CA PHE A 429 -2.65 -2.84 11.58
C PHE A 429 -2.06 -2.15 10.34
N SER A 430 -1.11 -1.23 10.49
CA SER A 430 -0.51 -0.51 9.36
C SER A 430 0.62 -1.30 8.67
N THR A 431 1.26 -2.26 9.34
CA THR A 431 2.42 -2.99 8.79
C THR A 431 2.12 -4.44 8.40
N VAL A 432 1.49 -5.24 9.28
CA VAL A 432 1.23 -6.67 9.06
C VAL A 432 -0.24 -6.93 8.73
N GLY A 433 -1.14 -6.50 9.62
CA GLY A 433 -2.59 -6.60 9.46
C GLY A 433 -3.09 -8.00 9.09
N TYR A 434 -3.93 -8.06 8.05
CA TYR A 434 -4.57 -9.28 7.56
C TYR A 434 -4.36 -9.42 6.05
N ARG A 435 -4.26 -10.66 5.56
CA ARG A 435 -4.23 -10.98 4.11
C ARG A 435 -5.26 -12.05 3.79
N TYR A 436 -5.76 -12.08 2.55
CA TYR A 436 -6.89 -12.95 2.14
C TYR A 436 -8.09 -12.86 3.08
N ASN A 437 -8.38 -11.66 3.59
CA ASN A 437 -9.61 -11.40 4.33
C ASN A 437 -9.99 -9.92 4.21
N GLU A 438 -10.73 -9.57 3.15
CA GLU A 438 -11.13 -8.20 2.81
C GLU A 438 -11.93 -7.56 3.95
N ALA A 439 -12.80 -8.33 4.61
CA ALA A 439 -13.60 -7.84 5.71
C ALA A 439 -12.75 -7.44 6.94
N LYS A 440 -11.78 -8.28 7.31
CA LYS A 440 -10.83 -7.99 8.40
C LYS A 440 -9.90 -6.82 8.02
N GLN A 441 -9.41 -6.77 6.78
CA GLN A 441 -8.61 -5.64 6.27
C GLN A 441 -9.37 -4.33 6.35
N ARG A 442 -10.61 -4.26 5.86
CA ARG A 442 -11.46 -3.06 5.95
C ARG A 442 -11.69 -2.63 7.40
N LYS A 443 -11.85 -3.56 8.32
CA LYS A 443 -11.98 -3.25 9.76
C LYS A 443 -10.65 -2.76 10.36
N ALA A 444 -9.52 -3.32 9.96
CA ALA A 444 -8.20 -2.85 10.37
C ALA A 444 -7.94 -1.40 9.91
N ILE A 445 -8.26 -1.06 8.66
CA ILE A 445 -8.16 0.31 8.15
C ILE A 445 -9.00 1.30 8.98
N LYS A 446 -10.24 0.92 9.32
CA LYS A 446 -11.10 1.73 10.21
C LYS A 446 -10.52 1.85 11.62
N ALA A 447 -9.91 0.77 12.14
CA ALA A 447 -9.26 0.78 13.44
C ALA A 447 -8.06 1.74 13.46
N ILE A 448 -7.25 1.78 12.39
CA ILE A 448 -6.12 2.73 12.27
C ILE A 448 -6.64 4.17 12.39
N GLN A 449 -7.63 4.53 11.56
CA GLN A 449 -8.18 5.89 11.56
C GLN A 449 -8.79 6.24 12.91
N TYR A 450 -9.58 5.33 13.51
CA TYR A 450 -10.13 5.52 14.84
C TYR A 450 -9.07 5.75 15.92
N LEU A 451 -8.01 4.94 15.93
CA LEU A 451 -6.92 5.03 16.91
C LEU A 451 -6.16 6.35 16.74
N LYS A 452 -5.88 6.78 15.51
CA LYS A 452 -5.25 8.09 15.23
C LYS A 452 -6.12 9.26 15.69
N THR A 453 -7.41 9.25 15.37
CA THR A 453 -8.35 10.29 15.83
C THR A 453 -8.43 10.32 17.35
N LYS A 454 -8.49 9.15 18.01
CA LYS A 454 -8.54 9.04 19.46
C LYS A 454 -7.28 9.63 20.11
N GLU A 455 -6.10 9.32 19.58
CA GLU A 455 -4.82 9.81 20.10
C GLU A 455 -4.74 11.34 20.00
N ARG A 456 -5.12 11.91 18.86
CA ARG A 456 -5.18 13.37 18.67
C ARG A 456 -6.15 14.05 19.62
N GLU A 457 -7.32 13.47 19.83
CA GLU A 457 -8.29 14.02 20.77
C GLU A 457 -7.80 13.94 22.23
N ILE A 458 -6.95 12.96 22.57
CA ILE A 458 -6.26 12.92 23.87
C ILE A 458 -5.24 14.06 23.96
N GLN A 459 -4.36 14.19 22.97
CA GLN A 459 -3.33 15.26 22.92
C GLN A 459 -3.97 16.66 23.00
N ARG A 460 -5.02 16.90 22.21
CA ARG A 460 -5.77 18.16 22.25
C ARG A 460 -6.32 18.48 23.64
N ARG A 461 -6.83 17.48 24.36
CA ARG A 461 -7.33 17.68 25.72
C ARG A 461 -6.21 17.97 26.71
N GLU A 462 -5.05 17.36 26.53
CA GLU A 462 -3.86 17.63 27.34
C GLU A 462 -3.34 19.05 27.10
N GLU A 463 -3.30 19.50 25.84
CA GLU A 463 -2.99 20.89 25.45
C GLU A 463 -3.95 21.88 26.10
N ILE A 464 -5.27 21.70 25.93
CA ILE A 464 -6.30 22.55 26.54
C ILE A 464 -6.16 22.55 28.07
N ALA A 465 -5.87 21.40 28.69
CA ALA A 465 -5.68 21.32 30.13
C ALA A 465 -4.39 22.02 30.59
N SER A 466 -3.33 21.99 29.78
CA SER A 466 -2.08 22.70 30.02
C SER A 466 -2.27 24.21 29.88
N GLU A 467 -2.93 24.66 28.82
CA GLU A 467 -3.32 26.06 28.62
C GLU A 467 -4.22 26.56 29.75
N ALA A 468 -5.22 25.78 30.15
CA ALA A 468 -6.11 26.13 31.25
C ALA A 468 -5.35 26.26 32.59
N ARG A 469 -4.36 25.40 32.84
CA ARG A 469 -3.47 25.52 34.01
C ARG A 469 -2.57 26.75 33.91
N ALA A 470 -1.96 27.00 32.75
CA ALA A 470 -1.14 28.19 32.53
C ALA A 470 -1.95 29.49 32.73
N LEU A 471 -3.20 29.51 32.26
CA LEU A 471 -4.14 30.62 32.48
C LEU A 471 -4.56 30.75 33.96
N ALA A 472 -4.72 29.64 34.68
CA ALA A 472 -5.09 29.62 36.09
C ALA A 472 -3.94 29.97 37.05
N ASP A 473 -2.69 29.62 36.71
CA ASP A 473 -1.50 29.79 37.55
C ASP A 473 -0.81 31.17 37.35
N GLY A 474 -1.34 32.04 36.49
CA GLY A 474 -0.82 33.39 36.31
C GLY A 474 -1.08 34.01 34.95
N GLY A 475 -2.28 33.88 34.39
CA GLY A 475 -2.70 34.76 33.31
C GLY A 475 -2.45 36.21 33.74
N THR A 476 -1.65 36.95 32.98
CA THR A 476 -1.40 38.38 33.21
C THR A 476 -2.74 39.07 33.44
N GLU A 477 -2.88 39.80 34.55
CA GLU A 477 -4.04 40.66 34.76
C GLU A 477 -4.19 41.55 33.53
N PHE A 478 -5.26 41.33 32.76
CA PHE A 478 -5.63 42.25 31.71
C PHE A 478 -6.10 43.53 32.41
N PRO A 479 -5.54 44.71 32.08
CA PRO A 479 -5.88 45.93 32.79
C PRO A 479 -7.39 46.17 32.71
N GLY A 480 -7.97 46.68 33.79
CA GLY A 480 -9.36 47.16 33.74
C GLY A 480 -9.50 48.20 32.62
N PHE A 481 -10.71 48.37 32.08
CA PHE A 481 -10.92 49.25 30.92
C PHE A 481 -10.36 50.67 31.12
N GLU A 482 -10.45 51.24 32.33
CA GLU A 482 -9.88 52.56 32.61
C GLU A 482 -8.34 52.57 32.56
N GLU A 483 -7.68 51.54 33.07
CA GLU A 483 -6.22 51.40 33.03
C GLU A 483 -5.71 51.12 31.61
N PHE A 484 -6.48 50.37 30.80
CA PHE A 484 -6.22 50.17 29.38
C PHE A 484 -6.33 51.49 28.59
N CYS A 485 -7.32 52.34 28.91
CA CYS A 485 -7.49 53.64 28.29
C CYS A 485 -6.35 54.63 28.61
N GLU A 486 -5.68 54.49 29.76
CA GLU A 486 -4.51 55.32 30.09
C GLU A 486 -3.29 54.99 29.21
N HIS A 487 -3.21 53.77 28.69
CA HIS A 487 -2.05 53.27 27.95
C HIS A 487 -2.28 53.18 26.42
N CYS A 488 -3.53 53.26 25.98
CA CYS A 488 -3.91 53.22 24.56
C CYS A 488 -4.20 54.62 24.02
N SER A 489 -3.25 55.21 23.28
CA SER A 489 -3.40 56.53 22.68
C SER A 489 -4.15 56.45 21.34
N VAL A 490 -5.19 57.26 21.18
CA VAL A 490 -5.93 57.43 19.92
C VAL A 490 -5.44 58.69 19.20
N GLY A 491 -5.06 58.55 17.93
CA GLY A 491 -4.67 59.69 17.07
C GLY A 491 -5.84 60.65 16.83
N GLU A 492 -5.56 61.89 16.44
CA GLU A 492 -6.60 62.90 16.14
C GLU A 492 -7.55 62.48 14.99
N ASP A 493 -7.13 61.52 14.16
CA ASP A 493 -7.90 60.90 13.08
C ASP A 493 -8.68 59.65 13.52
N MET A 494 -8.74 59.38 14.83
CA MET A 494 -9.41 58.23 15.44
C MET A 494 -8.75 56.87 15.15
N THR A 495 -7.44 56.84 14.86
CA THR A 495 -6.69 55.60 14.66
C THR A 495 -5.87 55.18 15.89
N VAL A 496 -5.57 53.88 16.01
CA VAL A 496 -4.76 53.30 17.09
C VAL A 496 -3.64 52.48 16.46
N ALA A 497 -2.41 52.65 16.94
CA ALA A 497 -1.27 51.87 16.49
C ALA A 497 -1.34 50.44 17.05
N ALA A 498 -1.06 49.45 16.21
CA ALA A 498 -0.96 48.03 16.59
C ALA A 498 0.36 47.45 16.05
N GLU A 499 0.97 46.56 16.82
CA GLU A 499 2.18 45.84 16.40
C GLU A 499 1.82 44.58 15.61
N ILE A 500 2.64 44.25 14.62
CA ILE A 500 2.51 43.04 13.80
C ILE A 500 3.20 41.90 14.56
N GLU A 501 2.47 40.83 14.89
CA GLU A 501 3.00 39.73 15.70
C GLU A 501 3.84 38.71 14.91
N THR A 502 3.50 38.35 13.67
CA THR A 502 4.32 37.42 12.86
C THR A 502 4.17 37.66 11.35
N VAL A 503 5.24 37.37 10.60
CA VAL A 503 5.26 37.23 9.12
C VAL A 503 6.32 36.17 8.77
N GLU A 504 5.95 35.01 8.22
CA GLU A 504 6.90 33.90 7.99
C GLU A 504 6.82 33.25 6.56
N PRO A 505 7.97 33.00 5.89
CA PRO A 505 8.07 32.18 4.67
C PRO A 505 8.56 30.73 4.92
N ALA A 506 8.08 29.75 4.13
CA ALA A 506 8.09 28.32 4.48
C ALA A 506 9.08 27.37 3.72
N GLY A 507 10.14 27.85 3.06
CA GLY A 507 11.28 27.00 2.61
C GLY A 507 11.28 26.46 1.14
N THR A 508 12.28 25.62 0.81
CA THR A 508 12.55 24.95 -0.49
C THR A 508 13.26 23.60 -0.26
N LYS A 509 12.99 22.55 -1.06
CA LYS A 509 13.64 21.22 -0.95
C LYS A 509 13.95 20.60 -2.32
#